data_AF-A0A4Q3YS22-F1
#
_entry.id   AF-A0A4Q3YS22-F1
#
_cell.length_a   1.000
_cell.length_b   1.000
_cell.length_c   1.000
_cell.angle_alpha   90.00
_cell.angle_beta   90.00
_cell.angle_gamma   90.00
#
_symmetry.space_group_name_H-M   'P 1'
#
loop_
_entity.id
_entity.type
_entity.pdbx_description
1 polymer ?
#
loop_
_entity_poly.entity_id
_entity_poly.type
_entity_poly.pdbx_seq_one_letter_code
_entity_poly.pdbx_strand_id
1 'polypeptide(L)'
;MRRLLKPMNYLPPVFGPEPEAEFKTKKQAIYPAITGLDVQNPWRLLRDSEVDALTPGQISELAERFDLTLDLVRDLSRELAATLHEGSLLGAVEVEKEKAAERGSKGLLEALERSKKVSDQLNKCGNALQPLGGEFTYGAQPASDLLEVKESQQVIQRLVNALVDDLSKLSSQDQPAFVFDATDLRKVSDRRRIGVVYDCCLTWRAAGKPVTYTTTPDGSKRSTRGGPLIEFVQTIVALNVTSPNFILSADTIQKDIEAFKKLPSDAE
;
A
#
# COMPACT_ATOMS: atom_id res chain seq x y z
N MET A 1 12.40 -38.91 15.78
CA MET A 1 12.92 -37.60 16.28
C MET A 1 12.49 -36.53 15.30
N ARG A 2 11.48 -35.72 15.66
CA ARG A 2 10.94 -34.63 14.83
C ARG A 2 11.90 -33.44 14.90
N ARG A 3 12.62 -33.15 13.82
CA ARG A 3 13.21 -31.81 13.64
C ARG A 3 12.07 -30.90 13.19
N LEU A 4 11.47 -30.20 14.15
CA LEU A 4 10.61 -29.06 13.86
C LEU A 4 11.47 -28.05 13.09
N LEU A 5 11.19 -27.87 11.80
CA LEU A 5 11.67 -26.70 11.08
C LEU A 5 11.13 -25.51 11.86
N LYS A 6 12.03 -24.70 12.44
CA LYS A 6 11.65 -23.42 13.02
C LYS A 6 10.91 -22.65 11.93
N PRO A 7 9.80 -21.96 12.22
CA PRO A 7 9.23 -21.01 11.26
C PRO A 7 10.38 -20.08 10.86
N MET A 8 10.77 -20.13 9.59
CA MET A 8 11.62 -19.10 9.03
C MET A 8 10.78 -17.83 9.10
N ASN A 9 11.04 -17.00 10.11
CA ASN A 9 10.67 -15.60 10.07
C ASN A 9 11.46 -14.98 8.92
N TYR A 10 11.05 -15.27 7.69
CA TYR A 10 11.47 -14.51 6.52
C TYR A 10 10.64 -13.23 6.53
N LEU A 11 10.92 -12.38 7.53
CA LEU A 11 10.81 -10.97 7.28
C LEU A 11 11.78 -10.73 6.10
N PRO A 12 11.31 -10.27 4.93
CA PRO A 12 12.23 -9.77 3.91
C PRO A 12 13.18 -8.83 4.64
N PRO A 13 14.51 -8.91 4.42
CA PRO A 13 15.51 -8.25 5.26
C PRO A 13 15.02 -6.85 5.59
N VAL A 14 14.61 -6.67 6.85
CA VAL A 14 14.21 -5.37 7.36
C VAL A 14 15.51 -4.60 7.34
N PHE A 15 15.73 -3.82 6.29
CA PHE A 15 16.79 -2.82 6.27
C PHE A 15 16.39 -1.72 7.26
N GLY A 16 16.54 -1.99 8.56
CA GLY A 16 16.29 -1.03 9.64
C GLY A 16 15.92 -1.69 10.97
N PRO A 17 16.42 -1.19 12.11
CA PRO A 17 16.22 -1.79 13.43
C PRO A 17 14.78 -1.58 13.94
N GLU A 18 14.40 -2.36 14.95
CA GLU A 18 13.16 -2.25 15.73
C GLU A 18 12.83 -0.80 16.16
N PRO A 19 11.55 -0.43 16.38
CA PRO A 19 11.13 0.96 16.45
C PRO A 19 11.39 1.70 17.78
N GLU A 20 12.16 1.17 18.73
CA GLU A 20 12.17 1.74 20.09
C GLU A 20 13.52 2.18 20.67
N ALA A 21 14.61 2.13 19.92
CA ALA A 21 15.85 2.79 20.34
C ALA A 21 16.63 3.34 19.15
N GLU A 22 16.99 4.63 19.23
CA GLU A 22 17.92 5.34 18.33
C GLU A 22 17.38 6.00 17.06
N PHE A 23 16.39 6.89 17.20
CA PHE A 23 16.04 7.91 16.18
C PHE A 23 17.03 9.09 16.07
N LYS A 24 18.29 8.96 16.54
CA LYS A 24 19.17 10.13 16.70
C LYS A 24 20.04 10.51 15.50
N THR A 25 20.18 9.69 14.45
CA THR A 25 21.23 9.98 13.43
C THR A 25 20.94 9.67 11.96
N LYS A 26 19.78 9.13 11.56
CA LYS A 26 19.55 8.83 10.12
C LYS A 26 18.79 9.96 9.41
N LYS A 27 19.45 10.56 8.40
CA LYS A 27 18.87 11.55 7.46
C LYS A 27 17.71 10.97 6.62
N GLN A 28 17.58 9.64 6.61
CA GLN A 28 16.65 8.86 5.80
C GLN A 28 15.94 7.82 6.68
N ALA A 29 14.66 7.60 6.41
CA ALA A 29 13.86 6.55 7.03
C ALA A 29 12.95 5.91 5.98
N ILE A 30 12.60 4.64 6.21
CA ILE A 30 11.76 3.84 5.32
C ILE A 30 10.33 3.86 5.89
N TYR A 31 9.36 4.31 5.11
CA TYR A 31 7.95 4.38 5.50
C TYR A 31 7.07 3.58 4.54
N PRO A 32 5.97 2.99 5.00
CA PRO A 32 4.95 2.47 4.09
C PRO A 32 4.43 3.61 3.21
N ALA A 33 4.35 3.40 1.88
CA ALA A 33 3.60 4.32 1.03
C ALA A 33 2.13 4.26 1.44
N ILE A 34 1.64 5.33 2.06
CA ILE A 34 0.24 5.47 2.48
C ILE A 34 -0.65 5.83 1.28
N THR A 35 -0.07 6.47 0.25
CA THR A 35 -0.80 6.92 -0.94
C THR A 35 -0.05 6.58 -2.24
N GLY A 36 -0.81 6.36 -3.32
CA GLY A 36 -0.26 6.37 -4.68
C GLY A 36 0.56 5.14 -5.09
N LEU A 37 0.36 3.97 -4.47
CA LEU A 37 0.75 2.72 -5.12
C LEU A 37 -0.03 2.64 -6.44
N ASP A 38 0.66 2.86 -7.55
CA ASP A 38 0.13 2.49 -8.85
C ASP A 38 0.01 0.96 -8.80
N VAL A 39 -1.20 0.48 -8.53
CA VAL A 39 -1.51 -0.95 -8.41
C VAL A 39 -1.46 -1.51 -9.82
N GLN A 40 -0.24 -1.71 -10.34
CA GLN A 40 -0.01 -2.19 -11.70
C GLN A 40 -0.58 -3.59 -11.91
N ASN A 41 -0.77 -4.36 -10.82
CA ASN A 41 -1.32 -5.70 -10.85
C ASN A 41 -2.51 -5.76 -9.87
N PRO A 42 -3.70 -6.21 -10.29
CA PRO A 42 -4.90 -6.19 -9.48
C PRO A 42 -4.89 -7.30 -8.42
N TRP A 43 -3.92 -7.32 -7.50
CA TRP A 43 -3.82 -8.34 -6.46
C TRP A 43 -5.09 -8.42 -5.59
N ARG A 44 -5.49 -9.63 -5.21
CA ARG A 44 -6.46 -9.82 -4.13
C ARG A 44 -5.74 -9.58 -2.82
N LEU A 45 -5.90 -8.37 -2.29
CA LEU A 45 -5.33 -8.04 -0.98
C LEU A 45 -6.12 -8.75 0.12
N LEU A 46 -5.40 -9.31 1.08
CA LEU A 46 -5.96 -10.01 2.21
C LEU A 46 -6.12 -9.08 3.40
N ARG A 47 -7.20 -9.29 4.17
CA ARG A 47 -7.50 -8.55 5.40
C ARG A 47 -7.00 -9.31 6.62
N ASP A 48 -6.89 -8.62 7.76
CA ASP A 48 -6.38 -9.17 9.04
C ASP A 48 -7.07 -10.48 9.51
N SER A 49 -8.28 -10.77 9.01
CA SER A 49 -9.03 -12.00 9.34
C SER A 49 -8.61 -13.24 8.54
N GLU A 50 -7.81 -13.07 7.48
CA GLU A 50 -7.44 -14.16 6.56
C GLU A 50 -6.02 -14.65 6.87
N VAL A 51 -5.92 -15.91 7.32
CA VAL A 51 -4.63 -16.53 7.71
C VAL A 51 -3.87 -17.12 6.50
N ASP A 52 -4.62 -17.51 5.47
CA ASP A 52 -4.12 -18.25 4.31
C ASP A 52 -4.54 -17.55 3.02
N ALA A 53 -3.61 -17.38 2.07
CA ALA A 53 -3.92 -16.82 0.76
C ALA A 53 -4.69 -17.82 -0.14
N LEU A 54 -4.50 -19.11 0.09
CA LEU A 54 -5.09 -20.19 -0.72
C LEU A 54 -6.13 -20.96 0.10
N THR A 55 -7.22 -21.34 -0.57
CA THR A 55 -8.24 -22.22 0.03
C THR A 55 -7.71 -23.67 0.15
N PRO A 56 -8.27 -24.50 1.05
CA PRO A 56 -7.87 -25.91 1.16
C PRO A 56 -7.97 -26.72 -0.14
N GLY A 57 -8.96 -26.39 -0.99
CA GLY A 57 -9.11 -27.01 -2.31
C GLY A 57 -7.98 -26.64 -3.26
N GLN A 58 -7.62 -25.36 -3.33
CA GLN A 58 -6.48 -24.87 -4.14
C GLN A 58 -5.14 -25.45 -3.66
N ILE A 59 -4.96 -25.58 -2.34
CA ILE A 59 -3.77 -26.21 -1.77
C ILE A 59 -3.63 -27.67 -2.25
N SER A 60 -4.73 -28.41 -2.24
CA SER A 60 -4.74 -29.81 -2.66
C SER A 60 -4.46 -29.93 -4.17
N GLU A 61 -5.08 -29.09 -4.98
CA GLU A 61 -4.88 -29.03 -6.43
C GLU A 61 -3.42 -28.69 -6.79
N LEU A 62 -2.82 -27.69 -6.14
CA LEU A 62 -1.44 -27.28 -6.40
C LEU A 62 -0.43 -28.36 -5.97
N ALA A 63 -0.68 -29.00 -4.83
CA ALA A 63 0.16 -30.10 -4.35
C ALA A 63 0.18 -31.27 -5.33
N GLU A 64 -0.99 -31.67 -5.82
CA GLU A 64 -1.12 -32.74 -6.82
C GLU A 64 -0.50 -32.34 -8.17
N ARG A 65 -0.86 -31.17 -8.69
CA ARG A 65 -0.46 -30.71 -10.04
C ARG A 65 1.05 -30.52 -10.18
N PHE A 66 1.72 -30.02 -9.15
CA PHE A 66 3.13 -29.68 -9.19
C PHE A 66 4.03 -30.68 -8.45
N ASP A 67 3.46 -31.78 -7.97
CA ASP A 67 4.17 -32.80 -7.20
C ASP A 67 4.91 -32.17 -6.01
N LEU A 68 4.12 -31.47 -5.18
CA LEU A 68 4.55 -30.82 -3.94
C LEU A 68 3.82 -31.46 -2.75
N THR A 69 4.43 -31.41 -1.56
CA THR A 69 3.73 -31.87 -0.36
C THR A 69 2.68 -30.86 0.06
N LEU A 70 1.57 -31.34 0.63
CA LEU A 70 0.51 -30.46 1.15
C LEU A 70 1.04 -29.45 2.18
N ASP A 71 2.02 -29.85 2.99
CA ASP A 71 2.60 -28.97 4.01
C ASP A 71 3.41 -27.83 3.38
N LEU A 72 4.20 -28.10 2.33
CA LEU A 72 4.91 -27.04 1.59
C LEU A 72 3.97 -26.02 0.95
N VAL A 73 2.84 -26.49 0.38
CA VAL A 73 1.86 -25.59 -0.25
C VAL A 73 1.08 -24.80 0.81
N ARG A 74 0.84 -25.36 2.00
CA ARG A 74 0.28 -24.61 3.14
C ARG A 74 1.23 -23.53 3.63
N ASP A 75 2.51 -23.84 3.77
CA ASP A 75 3.50 -22.85 4.19
C ASP A 75 3.60 -21.74 3.15
N LEU A 76 3.62 -22.07 1.85
CA LEU A 76 3.50 -21.08 0.78
C LEU A 76 2.24 -20.21 0.90
N SER A 77 1.08 -20.80 1.21
CA SER A 77 -0.17 -20.06 1.40
C SER A 77 -0.07 -19.00 2.50
N ARG A 78 0.66 -19.28 3.58
CA ARG A 78 0.90 -18.33 4.68
C ARG A 78 1.90 -17.23 4.30
N GLU A 79 2.99 -17.59 3.62
CA GLU A 79 3.96 -16.60 3.14
C GLU A 79 3.30 -15.64 2.12
N LEU A 80 2.50 -16.19 1.20
CA LEU A 80 1.68 -15.40 0.29
C LEU A 80 0.69 -14.52 1.05
N ALA A 81 0.15 -14.97 2.18
CA ALA A 81 -0.76 -14.17 2.98
C ALA A 81 -0.08 -12.92 3.55
N ALA A 82 1.13 -13.08 4.07
CA ALA A 82 1.95 -11.95 4.54
C ALA A 82 2.34 -11.01 3.39
N THR A 83 2.73 -11.56 2.24
CA THR A 83 3.07 -10.79 1.03
C THR A 83 1.87 -10.00 0.50
N LEU A 84 0.67 -10.59 0.49
CA LEU A 84 -0.54 -9.98 -0.06
C LEU A 84 -1.37 -9.20 0.97
N HIS A 85 -0.87 -9.05 2.19
CA HIS A 85 -1.55 -8.27 3.22
C HIS A 85 -1.70 -6.80 2.83
N GLU A 86 -2.85 -6.19 3.17
CA GLU A 86 -3.10 -4.76 2.93
C GLU A 86 -2.03 -3.87 3.60
N GLY A 87 -1.62 -4.22 4.81
CA GLY A 87 -0.57 -3.51 5.57
C GLY A 87 0.88 -3.91 5.21
N SER A 88 1.09 -4.74 4.19
CA SER A 88 2.44 -5.19 3.82
C SER A 88 3.33 -4.02 3.38
N LEU A 89 4.54 -3.92 3.94
CA LEU A 89 5.55 -2.89 3.65
C LEU A 89 6.18 -3.01 2.25
N LEU A 90 5.62 -3.82 1.36
CA LEU A 90 6.13 -4.00 -0.01
C LEU A 90 5.98 -2.75 -0.89
N GLY A 91 5.27 -1.73 -0.41
CA GLY A 91 5.25 -0.37 -0.94
C GLY A 91 6.12 0.61 -0.15
N ALA A 92 7.19 0.17 0.52
CA ALA A 92 8.01 1.06 1.32
C ALA A 92 8.78 2.09 0.48
N VAL A 93 8.75 3.34 0.93
CA VAL A 93 9.39 4.48 0.30
C VAL A 93 10.46 5.04 1.22
N GLU A 94 11.60 5.37 0.63
CA GLU A 94 12.64 6.09 1.33
C GLU A 94 12.25 7.56 1.40
N VAL A 95 12.24 8.08 2.62
CA VAL A 95 11.87 9.47 2.92
C VAL A 95 13.06 10.12 3.59
N GLU A 96 13.57 11.18 2.96
CA GLU A 96 14.56 12.06 3.58
C GLU A 96 13.84 13.01 4.56
N LYS A 97 14.30 13.03 5.82
CA LYS A 97 13.65 13.78 6.91
C LYS A 97 13.49 15.26 6.58
N GLU A 98 14.53 15.88 6.02
CA GLU A 98 14.53 17.31 5.66
C GLU A 98 13.50 17.61 4.57
N LYS A 99 13.45 16.80 3.50
CA LYS A 99 12.46 16.95 2.43
C LYS A 99 11.03 16.68 2.92
N ALA A 100 10.84 15.74 3.83
CA ALA A 100 9.55 15.46 4.43
C ALA A 100 9.04 16.63 5.29
N ALA A 101 9.94 17.25 6.06
CA ALA A 101 9.63 18.44 6.86
C ALA A 101 9.30 19.65 5.96
N GLU A 102 10.07 19.86 4.89
CA GLU A 102 9.83 20.94 3.92
C GLU A 102 8.46 20.77 3.25
N ARG A 103 8.14 19.55 2.79
CA ARG A 103 6.84 19.23 2.18
C ARG A 103 5.69 19.35 3.18
N GLY A 104 5.88 18.91 4.42
CA GLY A 104 4.89 19.05 5.49
C GLY A 104 4.60 20.51 5.81
N SER A 105 5.65 21.32 5.93
CA SER A 105 5.52 22.77 6.14
C SER A 105 4.78 23.45 4.99
N LYS A 106 5.15 23.12 3.75
CA LYS A 106 4.45 23.63 2.55
C LYS A 106 2.97 23.21 2.53
N GLY A 107 2.67 21.94 2.79
CA GLY A 107 1.30 21.43 2.84
C GLY A 107 0.44 22.12 3.91
N LEU A 108 1.02 22.39 5.09
CA LEU A 108 0.35 23.15 6.15
C LEU A 108 0.07 24.61 5.74
N LEU A 109 1.02 25.27 5.07
CA LEU A 109 0.81 26.63 4.55
C LEU A 109 -0.30 26.67 3.49
N GLU A 110 -0.32 25.70 2.57
CA GLU A 110 -1.38 25.58 1.57
C GLU A 110 -2.75 25.32 2.23
N ALA A 111 -2.82 24.46 3.24
CA ALA A 111 -4.03 24.21 4.01
C ALA A 111 -4.51 25.46 4.74
N LEU A 112 -3.58 26.21 5.37
CA LEU A 112 -3.87 27.48 6.04
C LEU A 112 -4.44 28.52 5.06
N GLU A 113 -3.81 28.69 3.89
CA GLU A 113 -4.30 29.60 2.85
C GLU A 113 -5.71 29.22 2.36
N ARG A 114 -5.97 27.92 2.15
CA ARG A 114 -7.29 27.44 1.76
C ARG A 114 -8.33 27.71 2.86
N SER A 115 -8.01 27.45 4.11
CA SER A 115 -8.90 27.71 5.25
C SER A 115 -9.20 29.20 5.41
N LYS A 116 -8.22 30.09 5.20
CA LYS A 116 -8.44 31.55 5.18
C LYS A 116 -9.42 31.95 4.07
N LYS A 117 -9.24 31.43 2.85
CA LYS A 117 -10.17 31.67 1.74
C LYS A 117 -11.59 31.21 2.06
N VAL A 118 -11.74 30.04 2.70
CA VAL A 118 -13.06 29.54 3.13
C VAL A 118 -13.68 30.47 4.18
N SER A 119 -12.89 30.92 5.16
CA SER A 119 -13.34 31.89 6.16
C SER A 119 -13.84 33.19 5.51
N ASP A 120 -13.11 33.74 4.54
CA ASP A 120 -13.52 34.94 3.81
C ASP A 120 -14.83 34.75 3.04
N GLN A 121 -15.02 33.59 2.42
CA GLN A 121 -16.26 33.27 1.70
C GLN A 121 -17.45 33.09 2.65
N LEU A 122 -17.23 32.45 3.81
CA LEU A 122 -18.26 32.33 4.84
C LEU A 122 -18.63 33.69 5.44
N ASN A 123 -17.68 34.60 5.63
CA ASN A 123 -17.95 35.97 6.06
C ASN A 123 -18.82 36.71 5.03
N LYS A 124 -18.52 36.57 3.73
CA LYS A 124 -19.36 37.14 2.65
C LYS A 124 -20.77 36.56 2.66
N CYS A 125 -20.91 35.25 2.87
CA CYS A 125 -22.20 34.58 3.02
C CYS A 125 -22.97 35.16 4.22
N GLY A 126 -22.32 35.29 5.38
CA GLY A 126 -22.92 35.90 6.57
C GLY A 126 -23.40 37.33 6.32
N ASN A 127 -22.59 38.15 5.65
CA ASN A 127 -22.96 39.53 5.28
C ASN A 127 -24.17 39.58 4.32
N ALA A 128 -24.29 38.61 3.41
CA ALA A 128 -25.44 38.50 2.51
C ALA A 128 -26.71 38.01 3.22
N LEU A 129 -26.57 37.14 4.22
CA LEU A 129 -27.68 36.63 5.03
C LEU A 129 -28.18 37.65 6.06
N GLN A 130 -27.29 38.49 6.61
CA GLN A 130 -27.60 39.46 7.66
C GLN A 130 -28.84 40.33 7.35
N PRO A 131 -28.95 41.00 6.18
CA PRO A 131 -30.07 41.88 5.88
C PRO A 131 -31.39 41.15 5.59
N LEU A 132 -31.36 39.82 5.42
CA LEU A 132 -32.58 39.06 5.13
C LEU A 132 -33.44 38.97 6.40
N GLY A 133 -34.71 39.34 6.29
CA GLY A 133 -35.68 39.32 7.38
C GLY A 133 -36.88 38.44 7.04
N GLY A 134 -37.50 37.87 8.07
CA GLY A 134 -38.68 36.99 7.94
C GLY A 134 -40.02 37.71 8.10
N GLU A 135 -40.01 39.04 8.27
CA GLU A 135 -41.17 39.82 8.73
C GLU A 135 -42.33 39.83 7.72
N PHE A 136 -42.05 39.53 6.45
CA PHE A 136 -43.05 39.47 5.38
C PHE A 136 -43.29 38.05 4.85
N THR A 137 -42.80 37.00 5.53
CA THR A 137 -43.01 35.62 5.08
C THR A 137 -44.43 35.15 5.43
N TYR A 138 -45.12 34.56 4.46
CA TYR A 138 -46.42 33.92 4.69
C TYR A 138 -46.20 32.57 5.42
N GLY A 139 -46.34 32.58 6.75
CA GLY A 139 -46.20 31.41 7.62
C GLY A 139 -45.00 31.50 8.57
N ALA A 140 -45.06 30.79 9.70
CA ALA A 140 -44.01 30.80 10.73
C ALA A 140 -42.75 30.02 10.35
N GLN A 141 -42.88 29.03 9.46
CA GLN A 141 -41.78 28.12 9.09
C GLN A 141 -40.62 28.83 8.36
N PRO A 142 -40.83 29.65 7.31
CA PRO A 142 -39.73 30.26 6.57
C PRO A 142 -38.89 31.25 7.40
N ALA A 143 -39.52 31.94 8.36
CA ALA A 143 -38.81 32.80 9.30
C ALA A 143 -37.94 32.00 10.27
N SER A 144 -38.43 30.84 10.73
CA SER A 144 -37.65 29.90 11.55
C SER A 144 -36.48 29.30 10.78
N ASP A 145 -36.70 28.85 9.54
CA ASP A 145 -35.65 28.27 8.70
C ASP A 145 -34.54 29.30 8.40
N LEU A 146 -34.90 30.56 8.16
CA LEU A 146 -33.93 31.64 7.96
C LEU A 146 -33.08 31.90 9.21
N LEU A 147 -33.68 31.83 10.40
CA LEU A 147 -32.95 31.95 11.66
C LEU A 147 -31.97 30.79 11.82
N GLU A 148 -32.40 29.55 11.57
CA GLU A 148 -31.55 28.36 11.65
C GLU A 148 -30.36 28.41 10.67
N VAL A 149 -30.58 28.91 9.45
CA VAL A 149 -29.50 29.11 8.46
C VAL A 149 -28.49 30.15 8.94
N LYS A 150 -28.94 31.26 9.55
CA LYS A 150 -28.04 32.28 10.12
C LYS A 150 -27.22 31.71 11.28
N GLU A 151 -27.85 30.97 12.18
CA GLU A 151 -27.18 30.32 13.31
C GLU A 151 -26.15 29.28 12.84
N SER A 152 -26.53 28.45 11.87
CA SER A 152 -25.64 27.46 11.24
C SER A 152 -24.41 28.12 10.60
N GLN A 153 -24.61 29.22 9.88
CA GLN A 153 -23.49 29.98 9.30
C GLN A 153 -22.52 30.49 10.38
N GLN A 154 -23.02 31.02 11.50
CA GLN A 154 -22.18 31.50 12.60
C GLN A 154 -21.41 30.36 13.31
N VAL A 155 -22.02 29.18 13.43
CA VAL A 155 -21.34 28.00 13.97
C VAL A 155 -20.19 27.58 13.05
N ILE A 156 -20.46 27.43 11.75
CA ILE A 156 -19.46 27.04 10.76
C ILE A 156 -18.32 28.08 10.71
N GLN A 157 -18.65 29.38 10.75
CA GLN A 157 -17.65 30.45 10.77
C GLN A 157 -16.69 30.33 11.97
N ARG A 158 -17.22 30.04 13.16
CA ARG A 158 -16.40 29.83 14.37
C ARG A 158 -15.48 28.62 14.24
N LEU A 159 -15.98 27.51 13.71
CA LEU A 159 -15.18 26.30 13.48
C LEU A 159 -14.05 26.54 12.47
N VAL A 160 -14.34 27.22 11.37
CA VAL A 160 -13.32 27.53 10.35
C VAL A 160 -12.27 28.50 10.92
N ASN A 161 -12.68 29.51 11.69
CA ASN A 161 -11.72 30.42 12.34
C ASN A 161 -10.82 29.68 13.34
N ALA A 162 -11.39 28.78 14.16
CA ALA A 162 -10.60 27.95 15.07
C ALA A 162 -9.57 27.09 14.31
N LEU A 163 -9.98 26.48 13.20
CA LEU A 163 -9.06 25.73 12.33
C LEU A 163 -7.94 26.62 11.76
N VAL A 164 -8.25 27.85 11.33
CA VAL A 164 -7.24 28.81 10.86
C VAL A 164 -6.25 29.16 11.96
N ASP A 165 -6.73 29.37 13.19
CA ASP A 165 -5.87 29.67 14.34
C ASP A 165 -4.96 28.49 14.68
N ASP A 166 -5.50 27.28 14.69
CA ASP A 166 -4.73 26.07 15.00
C ASP A 166 -3.70 25.75 13.91
N LEU A 167 -4.06 25.90 12.63
CA LEU A 167 -3.12 25.79 11.51
C LEU A 167 -2.04 26.87 11.57
N SER A 168 -2.38 28.10 11.96
CA SER A 168 -1.42 29.20 12.11
C SER A 168 -0.43 28.91 13.23
N LYS A 169 -0.92 28.47 14.41
CA LYS A 169 -0.07 28.05 15.53
C LYS A 169 0.84 26.91 15.13
N LEU A 170 0.29 25.87 14.50
CA LEU A 170 1.06 24.72 14.05
C LEU A 170 2.14 25.13 13.04
N SER A 171 1.81 25.97 12.04
CA SER A 171 2.76 26.44 11.03
C SER A 171 3.92 27.30 11.58
N SER A 172 3.77 27.84 12.80
CA SER A 172 4.81 28.65 13.45
C SER A 172 5.86 27.83 14.20
N GLN A 173 5.64 26.51 14.36
CA GLN A 173 6.58 25.62 15.03
C GLN A 173 7.70 25.17 14.09
N ASP A 174 8.85 24.77 14.65
CA ASP A 174 9.92 24.16 13.86
C ASP A 174 9.55 22.73 13.46
N GLN A 175 9.63 22.41 12.17
CA GLN A 175 9.26 21.12 11.56
C GLN A 175 7.88 20.59 12.01
N PRO A 176 6.79 21.34 11.77
CA PRO A 176 5.48 21.09 12.38
C PRO A 176 4.75 19.85 11.85
N ALA A 177 5.14 19.35 10.68
CA ALA A 177 4.62 18.13 10.10
C ALA A 177 5.64 17.51 9.15
N PHE A 178 5.49 16.20 8.92
CA PHE A 178 6.28 15.44 7.96
C PHE A 178 5.32 14.76 6.97
N VAL A 179 5.61 14.90 5.68
CA VAL A 179 4.91 14.13 4.64
C VAL A 179 5.71 12.86 4.38
N PHE A 180 5.12 11.71 4.73
CA PHE A 180 5.72 10.39 4.55
C PHE A 180 5.42 9.75 3.17
N ASP A 181 4.86 10.52 2.25
CA ASP A 181 4.67 10.07 0.87
C ASP A 181 6.00 10.02 0.12
N ALA A 182 6.08 9.13 -0.86
CA ALA A 182 7.22 9.05 -1.74
C ALA A 182 7.54 10.41 -2.37
N THR A 183 8.83 10.71 -2.48
CA THR A 183 9.30 11.92 -3.18
C THR A 183 9.01 11.83 -4.69
N ASP A 184 8.99 10.62 -5.24
CA ASP A 184 8.65 10.34 -6.63
C ASP A 184 7.72 9.13 -6.70
N LEU A 185 6.42 9.38 -6.88
CA LEU A 185 5.40 8.34 -7.02
C LEU A 185 5.67 7.41 -8.21
N ARG A 186 6.41 7.84 -9.24
CA ARG A 186 6.78 6.99 -10.39
C ARG A 186 7.77 5.89 -10.02
N LYS A 187 8.49 6.06 -8.92
CA LYS A 187 9.44 5.07 -8.38
C LYS A 187 8.80 4.16 -7.35
N VAL A 188 7.57 4.46 -6.92
CA VAL A 188 6.77 3.60 -6.05
C VAL A 188 6.16 2.53 -6.92
N SER A 189 6.70 1.32 -6.85
CA SER A 189 6.13 0.16 -7.52
C SER A 189 5.59 -0.82 -6.50
N ASP A 190 4.44 -1.42 -6.79
CA ASP A 190 3.95 -2.56 -6.02
C ASP A 190 4.94 -3.73 -6.15
N ARG A 191 5.65 -4.04 -5.06
CA ARG A 191 6.62 -5.14 -5.00
C ARG A 191 6.00 -6.49 -4.62
N ARG A 192 4.68 -6.60 -4.48
CA ARG A 192 4.01 -7.89 -4.23
C ARG A 192 4.29 -8.90 -5.32
N ARG A 193 4.41 -8.46 -6.58
CA ARG A 193 4.79 -9.34 -7.70
C ARG A 193 6.10 -10.06 -7.43
N ILE A 194 7.15 -9.32 -7.08
CA ILE A 194 8.46 -9.92 -6.83
C ILE A 194 8.42 -10.76 -5.55
N GLY A 195 7.68 -10.35 -4.52
CA GLY A 195 7.44 -11.17 -3.31
C GLY A 195 6.81 -12.52 -3.62
N VAL A 196 5.68 -12.54 -4.35
CA VAL A 196 5.00 -13.77 -4.77
C VAL A 196 5.93 -14.69 -5.56
N VAL A 197 6.72 -14.14 -6.50
CA VAL A 197 7.68 -14.94 -7.28
C VAL A 197 8.77 -15.53 -6.37
N TYR A 198 9.23 -14.78 -5.37
CA TYR A 198 10.24 -15.24 -4.41
C TYR A 198 9.71 -16.35 -3.53
N ASP A 199 8.51 -16.21 -2.97
CA ASP A 199 7.86 -17.23 -2.14
C ASP A 199 7.67 -18.53 -2.93
N CYS A 200 7.28 -18.42 -4.21
CA CYS A 200 7.21 -19.56 -5.12
C CYS A 200 8.59 -20.20 -5.34
N CYS A 201 9.65 -19.41 -5.55
CA CYS A 201 11.00 -19.93 -5.76
C CYS A 201 11.58 -20.62 -4.51
N LEU A 202 11.32 -20.07 -3.33
CA LEU A 202 11.69 -20.69 -2.05
C LEU A 202 10.99 -22.02 -1.86
N THR A 203 9.67 -22.07 -2.09
CA THR A 203 8.88 -23.31 -2.00
C THR A 203 9.36 -24.35 -3.01
N TRP A 204 9.64 -23.93 -4.25
CA TRP A 204 10.16 -24.81 -5.30
C TRP A 204 11.51 -25.43 -4.93
N ARG A 205 12.41 -24.62 -4.35
CA ARG A 205 13.70 -25.06 -3.85
C ARG A 205 13.54 -26.00 -2.65
N ALA A 206 12.64 -25.71 -1.72
CA ALA A 206 12.37 -26.54 -0.54
C ALA A 206 11.80 -27.92 -0.93
N ALA A 207 11.10 -28.02 -2.05
CA ALA A 207 10.68 -29.29 -2.65
C ALA A 207 11.82 -30.08 -3.33
N GLY A 208 13.07 -29.60 -3.27
CA GLY A 208 14.22 -30.20 -3.93
C GLY A 208 14.24 -30.01 -5.45
N LYS A 209 13.36 -29.16 -5.99
CA LYS A 209 13.26 -28.91 -7.44
C LYS A 209 14.21 -27.76 -7.84
N PRO A 210 14.90 -27.86 -8.99
CA PRO A 210 15.80 -26.82 -9.45
C PRO A 210 15.03 -25.55 -9.83
N VAL A 211 15.51 -24.40 -9.38
CA VAL A 211 14.97 -23.09 -9.74
C VAL A 211 15.46 -22.74 -11.14
N THR A 212 14.80 -23.28 -12.17
CA THR A 212 15.17 -23.11 -13.58
C THR A 212 13.94 -22.83 -14.44
N TYR A 213 14.17 -22.27 -15.63
CA TYR A 213 13.17 -22.08 -16.67
C TYR A 213 13.69 -22.66 -17.98
N THR A 214 12.79 -23.13 -18.84
CA THR A 214 13.11 -23.66 -20.16
C THR A 214 12.83 -22.62 -21.24
N THR A 215 13.65 -22.62 -22.28
CA THR A 215 13.38 -21.84 -23.49
C THR A 215 12.89 -22.80 -24.56
N THR A 216 11.62 -22.74 -24.90
CA THR A 216 11.06 -23.54 -26.00
C THR A 216 11.14 -22.70 -27.27
N PRO A 217 11.76 -23.18 -28.35
CA PRO A 217 11.68 -22.51 -29.64
C PRO A 217 10.26 -22.70 -30.18
N ASP A 218 9.42 -21.68 -30.08
CA ASP A 218 8.18 -21.62 -30.84
C ASP A 218 8.54 -21.33 -32.30
N GLY A 219 7.84 -21.91 -33.27
CA GLY A 219 8.10 -21.72 -34.70
C GLY A 219 7.93 -20.28 -35.22
N SER A 220 7.65 -19.32 -34.33
CA SER A 220 7.68 -17.88 -34.59
C SER A 220 9.04 -17.30 -34.17
N LYS A 221 9.49 -16.18 -34.75
CA LYS A 221 10.78 -15.53 -34.38
C LYS A 221 10.89 -15.06 -32.90
N ARG A 222 9.95 -15.45 -32.02
CA ARG A 222 10.01 -15.29 -30.57
C ARG A 222 9.98 -16.67 -29.90
N SER A 223 11.08 -17.04 -29.25
CA SER A 223 11.11 -18.20 -28.35
C SER A 223 10.14 -17.95 -27.18
N THR A 224 9.12 -18.79 -27.00
CA THR A 224 8.26 -18.78 -25.81
C THR A 224 8.99 -19.49 -24.68
N ARG A 225 9.35 -18.72 -23.66
CA ARG A 225 10.01 -19.21 -22.45
C ARG A 225 8.96 -19.72 -21.48
N GLY A 226 9.24 -20.83 -20.81
CA GLY A 226 8.28 -21.52 -19.95
C GLY A 226 8.95 -22.50 -18.99
N GLY A 227 8.24 -23.57 -18.69
CA GLY A 227 8.70 -24.63 -17.80
C GLY A 227 7.96 -24.67 -16.47
N PRO A 228 8.18 -25.74 -15.67
CA PRO A 228 7.33 -26.05 -14.52
C PRO A 228 7.25 -24.95 -13.46
N LEU A 229 8.35 -24.25 -13.18
CA LEU A 229 8.37 -23.15 -12.22
C LEU A 229 7.62 -21.91 -12.74
N ILE A 230 7.72 -21.59 -14.04
CA ILE A 230 6.96 -20.47 -14.61
C ILE A 230 5.47 -20.79 -14.59
N GLU A 231 5.08 -22.01 -14.93
CA GLU A 231 3.69 -22.47 -14.85
C GLU A 231 3.15 -22.45 -13.41
N PHE A 232 3.98 -22.86 -12.44
CA PHE A 232 3.64 -22.80 -11.03
C PHE A 232 3.38 -21.36 -10.57
N VAL A 233 4.31 -20.44 -10.85
CA VAL A 233 4.16 -19.02 -10.54
C VAL A 233 2.91 -18.44 -11.20
N GLN A 234 2.67 -18.74 -12.48
CA GLN A 234 1.47 -18.26 -13.18
C GLN A 234 0.18 -18.80 -12.55
N THR A 235 0.17 -20.05 -12.11
CA THR A 235 -0.98 -20.64 -11.42
C THR A 235 -1.23 -19.93 -10.09
N ILE A 236 -0.20 -19.71 -9.27
CA ILE A 236 -0.32 -18.95 -8.02
C ILE A 236 -0.83 -17.53 -8.25
N VAL A 237 -0.29 -16.84 -9.26
CA VAL A 237 -0.72 -15.47 -9.62
C VAL A 237 -2.18 -15.47 -10.03
N ALA A 238 -2.61 -16.39 -10.90
CA ALA A 238 -4.00 -16.49 -11.34
C ALA A 238 -4.98 -16.73 -10.18
N LEU A 239 -4.57 -17.46 -9.14
CA LEU A 239 -5.39 -17.71 -7.95
C LEU A 239 -5.45 -16.50 -6.98
N ASN A 240 -4.51 -15.55 -7.11
CA ASN A 240 -4.33 -14.43 -6.18
C ASN A 240 -4.50 -13.04 -6.82
N VAL A 241 -4.93 -12.97 -8.08
CA VAL A 241 -5.25 -11.71 -8.78
C VAL A 241 -6.77 -11.56 -8.92
N THR A 242 -7.30 -10.38 -8.60
CA THR A 242 -8.68 -9.97 -8.85
C THR A 242 -8.97 -9.76 -10.33
N SER A 243 -10.25 -9.90 -10.70
CA SER A 243 -10.74 -9.84 -12.07
C SER A 243 -10.37 -8.51 -12.77
N PRO A 244 -9.94 -8.56 -14.05
CA PRO A 244 -9.84 -9.73 -14.92
C PRO A 244 -8.60 -10.59 -14.64
N ASN A 245 -8.66 -11.88 -14.99
CA ASN A 245 -7.52 -12.81 -14.91
C ASN A 245 -6.30 -12.20 -15.58
N PHE A 246 -5.31 -11.83 -14.77
CA PHE A 246 -4.07 -11.25 -15.23
C PHE A 246 -3.00 -12.33 -15.31
N ILE A 247 -2.37 -12.46 -16.48
CA ILE A 247 -1.26 -13.38 -16.69
C ILE A 247 0.02 -12.55 -16.77
N LEU A 248 0.95 -12.80 -15.85
CA LEU A 248 2.29 -12.23 -15.94
C LEU A 248 3.01 -12.77 -17.17
N SER A 249 3.69 -11.89 -17.91
CA SER A 249 4.53 -12.32 -19.01
C SER A 249 5.67 -13.22 -18.51
N ALA A 250 5.99 -14.27 -19.27
CA ALA A 250 7.07 -15.19 -18.91
C ALA A 250 8.43 -14.46 -18.76
N ASP A 251 8.67 -13.41 -19.55
CA ASP A 251 9.86 -12.56 -19.44
C ASP A 251 9.93 -11.80 -18.09
N THR A 252 8.78 -11.38 -17.55
CA THR A 252 8.72 -10.72 -16.24
C THR A 252 9.05 -11.70 -15.13
N ILE A 253 8.40 -12.88 -15.15
CA ILE A 253 8.67 -13.95 -14.18
C ILE A 253 10.14 -14.37 -14.24
N GLN A 254 10.71 -14.49 -15.44
CA GLN A 254 12.13 -14.80 -15.61
C GLN A 254 13.02 -13.76 -14.95
N LYS A 255 12.80 -12.47 -15.20
CA LYS A 255 13.61 -11.40 -14.59
C LYS A 255 13.57 -11.47 -13.07
N ASP A 256 12.40 -11.75 -12.50
CA ASP A 256 12.22 -11.90 -11.06
C ASP A 256 12.91 -13.18 -10.53
N ILE A 257 12.87 -14.30 -11.26
CA ILE A 257 13.63 -15.53 -10.95
C ILE A 257 15.14 -15.28 -11.03
N GLU A 258 15.62 -14.58 -12.05
CA GLU A 258 17.04 -14.22 -12.18
C GLU A 258 17.51 -13.30 -11.06
N ALA A 259 16.65 -12.36 -10.62
CA ALA A 259 16.91 -11.54 -9.45
C ALA A 259 17.02 -12.39 -8.18
N PHE A 260 16.11 -13.35 -7.99
CA PHE A 260 16.15 -14.30 -6.88
C PHE A 260 17.45 -15.12 -6.85
N LYS A 261 17.91 -15.60 -8.01
CA LYS A 261 19.17 -16.35 -8.12
C LYS A 261 20.43 -15.56 -7.74
N LYS A 262 20.38 -14.23 -7.83
CA LYS A 262 21.50 -13.35 -7.49
C LYS A 262 21.59 -13.05 -6.00
N LEU A 263 20.57 -13.42 -5.21
CA LEU A 263 20.65 -13.28 -3.76
C LEU A 263 21.73 -14.22 -3.19
N PRO A 264 22.52 -13.76 -2.20
CA PRO A 264 23.46 -14.63 -1.49
C PRO A 264 22.69 -15.82 -0.91
N SER A 265 23.24 -17.02 -1.08
CA SER A 265 22.66 -18.29 -0.63
C SER A 265 22.73 -18.49 0.89
N ASP A 266 22.87 -17.42 1.66
CA ASP A 266 23.35 -17.49 3.04
C ASP A 266 22.18 -17.37 4.04
N ALA A 267 21.63 -18.52 4.39
CA ALA A 267 21.04 -18.82 5.70
C ALA A 267 20.72 -20.34 5.78
N GLU A 268 21.76 -21.18 5.81
CA GLU A 268 21.67 -22.50 6.47
C GLU A 268 21.93 -22.34 7.98
#